data_AF-A0A433TVC0-F1
#
_entry.id   AF-A0A433TVC0-F1
#
_cell.length_a   1.000
_cell.length_b   1.000
_cell.length_c   1.000
_cell.angle_alpha   90.00
_cell.angle_beta   90.00
_cell.angle_gamma   90.00
#
_symmetry.space_group_name_H-M   'P 1'
#
loop_
_entity.id
_entity.type
_entity.pdbx_description
1 polymer ?
#
loop_
_entity_poly.entity_id
_entity_poly.type
_entity_poly.pdbx_seq_one_letter_code
_entity_poly.pdbx_strand_id
1 'polypeptide(L)'
;SGQTVDRQVDKVSIVKDRCIDDEASIVKDRCLDDEASIVKDRCIDEASIVKDRCIDDEASIVKDRCIDDEASIVKDRCIDEASIVKDRCIDDEASIVKDRCVDDEAN
;
A
#
# COMPACT_ATOMS: atom_id res chain seq x y z
N SER A 1 -42.13 -10.33 -13.97
CA SER A 1 -40.75 -10.63 -14.40
C SER A 1 -39.98 -9.33 -14.51
N GLY A 2 -39.27 -8.97 -13.45
CA GLY A 2 -38.34 -7.84 -13.48
C GLY A 2 -37.02 -8.35 -12.91
N GLN A 3 -36.25 -9.06 -13.74
CA GLN A 3 -34.87 -9.36 -13.41
C GLN A 3 -34.12 -8.03 -13.49
N THR A 4 -33.80 -7.46 -12.32
CA THR A 4 -32.79 -6.41 -12.20
C THR A 4 -31.44 -7.08 -12.37
N VAL A 5 -30.98 -7.11 -13.62
CA VAL A 5 -29.65 -7.58 -13.98
C VAL A 5 -28.67 -6.45 -13.68
N ASP A 6 -27.67 -6.79 -12.88
CA ASP A 6 -26.35 -6.18 -12.76
C ASP A 6 -26.19 -4.71 -12.37
N ARG A 7 -25.70 -4.53 -11.14
CA ARG A 7 -24.36 -3.96 -10.93
C ARG A 7 -23.82 -4.49 -9.61
N GLN A 8 -23.07 -5.59 -9.64
CA GLN A 8 -22.04 -5.81 -8.62
C GLN A 8 -21.21 -4.52 -8.64
N VAL A 9 -21.24 -3.77 -7.54
CA VAL A 9 -20.26 -2.70 -7.37
C VAL A 9 -19.00 -3.47 -7.07
N ASP A 10 -18.12 -3.61 -8.06
CA ASP A 10 -16.76 -4.09 -7.90
C ASP A 10 -16.18 -3.33 -6.68
N LYS A 11 -16.01 -4.01 -5.54
CA LYS A 11 -15.73 -3.37 -4.26
C LYS A 11 -14.24 -3.17 -4.15
N VAL A 12 -13.71 -2.16 -4.85
CA VAL A 12 -12.32 -1.77 -4.63
C VAL A 12 -12.16 -1.15 -3.25
N SER A 13 -11.38 -1.80 -2.38
CA SER A 13 -10.99 -1.25 -1.08
C SER A 13 -9.85 -0.25 -1.26
N ILE A 14 -10.04 0.98 -0.78
CA ILE A 14 -9.05 2.06 -0.92
C ILE A 14 -8.67 2.60 0.45
N VAL A 15 -7.39 2.45 0.81
CA VAL A 15 -6.79 3.05 2.00
C VAL A 15 -5.80 4.13 1.57
N LYS A 16 -5.79 5.23 2.31
CA LYS A 16 -4.89 6.36 2.06
C LYS A 16 -4.53 7.02 3.37
N ASP A 17 -3.27 6.96 3.75
CA ASP A 17 -2.78 7.72 4.88
C ASP A 17 -1.84 8.85 4.47
N ARG A 18 -1.89 9.92 5.27
CA ARG A 18 -0.99 11.05 5.14
C ARG A 18 -0.53 11.51 6.50
N CYS A 19 0.77 11.45 6.72
CA CYS A 19 1.43 11.90 7.93
C CYS A 19 2.36 13.08 7.62
N ILE A 20 2.33 14.06 8.51
CA ILE A 20 3.24 15.21 8.52
C ILE A 20 3.54 15.45 10.00
N ASP A 21 4.75 15.12 10.43
CA ASP A 21 5.24 15.35 11.78
C ASP A 21 6.68 15.92 11.68
N ASP A 22 7.19 16.48 12.76
CA ASP A 22 8.49 17.17 12.78
C ASP A 22 9.61 16.24 13.31
N GLU A 23 9.30 15.06 13.85
CA GLU A 23 10.29 14.15 14.50
C GLU A 23 10.26 12.72 13.96
N ALA A 24 9.13 12.01 14.07
CA ALA A 24 9.02 10.68 13.46
C ALA A 24 7.57 10.25 13.16
N SER A 25 7.35 9.73 11.96
CA SER A 25 6.07 9.17 11.53
C SER A 25 6.11 7.65 11.31
N ILE A 26 5.07 6.95 11.76
CA ILE A 26 4.90 5.51 11.48
C ILE A 26 3.50 5.26 10.92
N VAL A 27 3.44 4.75 9.69
CA VAL A 27 2.20 4.35 9.01
C VAL A 27 2.20 2.83 8.81
N LYS A 28 1.04 2.21 9.00
CA LYS A 28 0.87 0.77 8.88
C LYS A 28 -0.51 0.44 8.37
N ASP A 29 -0.60 0.05 7.10
CA ASP A 29 -1.85 -0.40 6.53
C ASP A 29 -1.94 -1.92 6.40
N ARG A 30 -3.17 -2.40 6.56
CA ARG A 30 -3.52 -3.79 6.31
C ARG A 30 -4.84 -3.87 5.58
N CYS A 31 -4.78 -4.36 4.35
CA CYS A 31 -5.94 -4.63 3.51
C CYS A 31 -6.17 -6.14 3.40
N LEU A 32 -7.44 -6.52 3.53
CA LEU A 32 -7.95 -7.87 3.26
C LEU A 32 -9.24 -7.68 2.46
N ASP A 33 -9.23 -8.05 1.19
CA ASP A 33 -10.39 -7.90 0.30
C ASP A 33 -10.53 -9.14 -0.58
N ASP A 34 -11.76 -9.45 -0.99
CA ASP A 34 -12.03 -10.59 -1.88
C ASP A 34 -11.89 -10.18 -3.36
N GLU A 35 -11.68 -8.88 -3.65
CA GLU A 35 -11.66 -8.34 -5.00
C GLU A 35 -10.36 -7.59 -5.28
N ALA A 36 -10.32 -6.27 -5.15
CA ALA A 36 -9.10 -5.49 -5.41
C ALA A 36 -8.86 -4.42 -4.35
N SER A 37 -7.60 -4.19 -4.02
CA SER A 37 -7.22 -3.22 -2.99
C SER A 37 -6.17 -2.21 -3.45
N ILE A 38 -6.30 -0.98 -2.97
CA ILE A 38 -5.37 0.11 -3.26
C ILE A 38 -4.97 0.80 -1.96
N VAL A 39 -3.68 0.75 -1.63
CA VAL A 39 -3.08 1.45 -0.50
C VAL A 39 -2.18 2.58 -1.01
N LYS A 40 -2.21 3.73 -0.34
CA LYS A 40 -1.37 4.88 -0.70
C LYS A 40 -0.97 5.69 0.52
N ASP A 41 0.30 5.63 0.85
CA ASP A 41 0.82 6.38 1.97
C ASP A 41 1.69 7.55 1.55
N ARG A 42 1.58 8.63 2.33
CA ARG A 42 2.43 9.80 2.17
C ARG A 42 2.92 10.33 3.50
N CYS A 43 4.23 10.23 3.72
CA CYS A 43 4.90 10.76 4.89
C CYS A 43 5.79 11.95 4.52
N ILE A 44 5.86 12.95 5.40
CA ILE A 44 6.81 14.06 5.34
C ILE A 44 7.30 14.30 6.77
N ASP A 45 8.56 14.02 7.06
CA ASP A 45 9.06 13.94 8.44
C ASP A 45 10.59 14.12 8.59
N GLU A 46 11.14 14.09 9.82
CA GLU A 46 12.59 13.88 10.00
C GLU A 46 12.92 12.39 9.74
N ALA A 47 12.09 11.46 10.24
CA ALA A 47 12.19 10.05 9.90
C ALA A 47 10.83 9.37 9.72
N SER A 48 10.69 8.51 8.70
CA SER A 48 9.43 7.78 8.47
C SER A 48 9.58 6.26 8.34
N ILE A 49 8.56 5.54 8.82
CA ILE A 49 8.42 4.10 8.62
C ILE A 49 7.02 3.80 8.08
N VAL A 50 6.94 3.27 6.87
CA VAL A 50 5.71 2.80 6.23
C VAL A 50 5.73 1.29 6.09
N LYS A 51 4.60 0.63 6.37
CA LYS A 51 4.50 -0.83 6.29
C LYS A 51 3.11 -1.27 5.85
N ASP A 52 3.04 -1.77 4.63
CA ASP A 52 1.78 -2.20 4.07
C ASP A 52 1.70 -3.71 3.93
N ARG A 53 0.51 -4.23 4.23
CA ARG A 53 0.17 -5.63 3.97
C ARG A 53 -1.18 -5.74 3.28
N CYS A 54 -1.14 -6.17 2.03
CA CYS A 54 -2.33 -6.52 1.26
C CYS A 54 -2.40 -8.05 1.11
N ILE A 55 -3.60 -8.60 1.33
CA ILE A 55 -3.95 -9.98 0.95
C ILE A 55 -5.29 -9.87 0.24
N ASP A 56 -5.31 -10.27 -1.01
CA ASP A 56 -6.36 -9.93 -1.95
C ASP A 56 -6.49 -11.05 -2.97
N ASP A 57 -7.69 -11.37 -3.45
CA ASP A 57 -7.88 -12.51 -4.35
C ASP A 57 -7.63 -12.14 -5.83
N GLU A 58 -7.81 -10.87 -6.25
CA GLU A 58 -7.62 -10.46 -7.66
C GLU A 58 -6.38 -9.58 -7.85
N ALA A 59 -6.31 -8.41 -7.20
CA ALA A 59 -5.22 -7.47 -7.42
C ALA A 59 -5.00 -6.47 -6.29
N SER A 60 -3.74 -6.26 -5.92
CA SER A 60 -3.35 -5.20 -4.99
C SER A 60 -2.42 -4.16 -5.59
N ILE A 61 -2.63 -2.89 -5.22
CA ILE A 61 -1.78 -1.77 -5.60
C ILE A 61 -1.34 -1.02 -4.35
N VAL A 62 -0.05 -1.00 -4.08
CA VAL A 62 0.56 -0.22 -2.99
C VAL A 62 1.42 0.90 -3.55
N LYS A 63 1.35 2.09 -2.94
CA LYS A 63 2.09 3.27 -3.40
C LYS A 63 2.51 4.15 -2.25
N ASP A 64 3.79 4.11 -1.94
CA ASP A 64 4.32 4.90 -0.83
C ASP A 64 5.15 6.09 -1.31
N ARG A 65 4.99 7.20 -0.60
CA ARG A 65 5.82 8.38 -0.79
C ARG A 65 6.29 8.94 0.53
N CYS A 66 7.58 8.81 0.80
CA CYS A 66 8.24 9.44 1.93
C CYS A 66 9.12 10.61 1.47
N ILE A 67 9.11 11.70 2.22
CA ILE A 67 10.00 12.85 2.04
C ILE A 67 10.55 13.17 3.41
N ASP A 68 11.77 12.72 3.71
CA ASP A 68 12.34 12.78 5.04
C ASP A 68 13.71 13.47 5.07
N ASP A 69 14.05 14.14 6.17
CA ASP A 69 15.36 14.80 6.32
C ASP A 69 16.47 13.83 6.80
N GLU A 70 16.17 12.83 7.63
CA GLU A 70 17.12 11.78 8.01
C GLU A 70 16.87 10.50 7.21
N ALA A 71 15.83 9.75 7.56
CA ALA A 71 15.71 8.38 7.10
C ALA A 71 14.28 7.91 6.82
N SER A 72 14.14 7.06 5.81
CA SER A 72 12.88 6.45 5.42
C SER A 72 12.97 4.93 5.35
N ILE A 73 11.94 4.24 5.85
CA ILE A 73 11.83 2.78 5.74
C ILE A 73 10.44 2.42 5.21
N VAL A 74 10.39 1.85 4.00
CA VAL A 74 9.17 1.34 3.38
C VAL A 74 9.22 -0.18 3.30
N LYS A 75 8.12 -0.85 3.65
CA LYS A 75 8.02 -2.32 3.63
C LYS A 75 6.66 -2.81 3.20
N ASP A 76 6.60 -3.34 2.00
CA ASP A 76 5.34 -3.75 1.41
C ASP A 76 5.27 -5.26 1.26
N ARG A 77 4.10 -5.81 1.57
CA ARG A 77 3.82 -7.22 1.40
C ARG A 77 2.45 -7.42 0.76
N CYS A 78 2.45 -7.95 -0.45
CA CYS A 78 1.26 -8.27 -1.22
C CYS A 78 1.15 -9.78 -1.44
N ILE A 79 -0.07 -10.30 -1.41
CA ILE A 79 -0.43 -11.69 -1.75
C ILE A 79 -1.73 -11.61 -2.55
N ASP A 80 -1.67 -11.92 -3.85
CA ASP A 80 -2.76 -11.74 -4.83
C ASP A 80 -2.41 -12.40 -6.17
N GLU A 81 -3.36 -12.44 -7.12
CA GLU A 81 -3.08 -12.85 -8.52
C GLU A 81 -2.30 -11.77 -9.30
N ALA A 82 -2.31 -10.50 -8.86
CA ALA A 82 -1.59 -9.42 -9.52
C ALA A 82 -1.27 -8.23 -8.59
N SER A 83 0.03 -8.02 -8.31
CA SER A 83 0.47 -6.95 -7.40
C SER A 83 1.31 -5.88 -8.09
N ILE A 84 1.07 -4.64 -7.70
CA ILE A 84 1.86 -3.47 -8.11
C ILE A 84 2.29 -2.69 -6.88
N VAL A 85 3.58 -2.70 -6.59
CA VAL A 85 4.20 -1.87 -5.54
C VAL A 85 4.99 -0.73 -6.18
N LYS A 86 4.84 0.50 -5.65
CA LYS A 86 5.56 1.68 -6.14
C LYS A 86 5.95 2.63 -5.03
N ASP A 87 7.22 2.60 -4.68
CA ASP A 87 7.72 3.42 -3.60
C ASP A 87 8.61 4.54 -4.09
N ARG A 88 8.47 5.69 -3.43
CA ARG A 88 9.34 6.84 -3.63
C ARG A 88 9.73 7.42 -2.29
N CYS A 89 10.98 7.18 -1.92
CA CYS A 89 11.63 7.88 -0.83
C CYS A 89 12.46 9.04 -1.39
N ILE A 90 12.40 10.18 -0.74
CA ILE A 90 13.31 11.31 -0.90
C ILE A 90 13.89 11.55 0.48
N ASP A 91 15.17 11.25 0.66
CA ASP A 91 15.90 11.33 1.93
C ASP A 91 17.27 11.98 1.73
N ASP A 92 17.76 12.71 2.74
CA ASP A 92 19.10 13.31 2.73
C ASP A 92 20.17 12.35 3.30
N GLU A 93 19.83 11.43 4.23
CA GLU A 93 20.78 10.39 4.69
C GLU A 93 20.53 8.99 4.11
N ALA A 94 19.38 8.37 4.37
CA ALA A 94 19.17 6.97 4.00
C ALA A 94 17.72 6.52 3.76
N SER A 95 17.53 5.69 2.72
CA SER A 95 16.29 4.95 2.46
C SER A 95 16.47 3.44 2.46
N ILE A 96 15.47 2.75 2.99
CA ILE A 96 15.32 1.29 2.88
C ILE A 96 13.93 0.99 2.33
N VAL A 97 13.88 0.39 1.14
CA VAL A 97 12.65 -0.10 0.51
C VAL A 97 12.70 -1.62 0.42
N LYS A 98 11.62 -2.31 0.82
CA LYS A 98 11.53 -3.78 0.78
C LYS A 98 10.14 -4.24 0.39
N ASP A 99 10.06 -4.81 -0.80
CA ASP A 99 8.79 -5.24 -1.36
C ASP A 99 8.78 -6.75 -1.49
N ARG A 100 7.67 -7.35 -1.06
CA ARG A 100 7.44 -8.78 -1.20
C ARG A 100 6.04 -9.03 -1.74
N CYS A 101 5.98 -9.28 -3.03
CA CYS A 101 4.79 -9.73 -3.71
C CYS A 101 4.83 -11.26 -3.87
N VAL A 102 3.73 -11.92 -3.55
CA VAL A 102 3.54 -13.36 -3.80
C VAL A 102 2.32 -13.50 -4.69
N ASP A 103 2.55 -14.04 -5.86
CA ASP A 103 1.48 -14.37 -6.80
C ASP A 103 0.81 -15.67 -6.35
N ASP A 104 -0.46 -15.62 -5.98
CA ASP A 104 -1.28 -16.82 -5.70
C ASP A 104 -1.92 -17.30 -7.00
N GLU A 105 -1.08 -17.64 -8.00
CA GLU A 105 -1.56 -18.32 -9.20
C GLU A 105 -2.12 -19.68 -8.78
N ALA A 106 -3.45 -19.75 -8.61
CA ALA A 106 -4.16 -20.97 -8.31
C ALA A 106 -3.93 -21.98 -9.45
N ASN A 107 -3.03 -22.94 -9.21
CA ASN A 107 -2.77 -24.08 -10.09
C ASN A 107 -3.72 -25.24 -9.78
#